data_AF-A0A1B1UCH0-F1
#
_entry.id   AF-A0A1B1UCH0-F1
#
_cell.length_a   1.000
_cell.length_b   1.000
_cell.length_c   1.000
_cell.angle_alpha   90.00
_cell.angle_beta   90.00
_cell.angle_gamma   90.00
#
_symmetry.space_group_name_H-M   'P 1'
#
loop_
_entity.id
_entity.type
_entity.pdbx_description
1 polymer ?
#
loop_
_entity_poly.entity_id
_entity_poly.type
_entity_poly.pdbx_seq_one_letter_code
_entity_poly.pdbx_strand_id
1 'polypeptide(L)'
;MTDYIDVDVRPILRAGGEPFSLIMAALDRLEPGQGLRLYAPFKPVPLFAVMADKGFAHSAQALDAGEWEVLFTPAVTATKQSAPACSTPDFGDWPEPVVRLDNRDLDPPEPMVRILAAAEKLGPGETLSALLRREPVFLFPQLEKRGYHWLGGFSPDGATYELTVRAPL
;
A
#
# COMPACT_ATOMS: atom_id res chain seq x y z
N MET A 1 -2.44 -17.46 -8.97
CA MET A 1 -2.58 -16.51 -10.09
C MET A 1 -4.00 -15.99 -10.03
N THR A 2 -4.20 -14.78 -9.53
CA THR A 2 -5.51 -14.11 -9.64
C THR A 2 -5.57 -13.56 -11.06
N ASP A 3 -6.51 -14.05 -11.85
CA ASP A 3 -6.72 -13.57 -13.22
C ASP A 3 -7.55 -12.29 -13.16
N TYR A 4 -7.22 -11.29 -14.00
CA TYR A 4 -7.90 -9.99 -14.01
C TYR A 4 -8.44 -9.69 -15.39
N ILE A 5 -9.73 -9.37 -15.47
CA ILE A 5 -10.36 -8.91 -16.71
C ILE A 5 -10.15 -7.41 -16.84
N ASP A 6 -9.53 -6.98 -17.92
CA ASP A 6 -9.29 -5.56 -18.22
C ASP A 6 -10.52 -4.91 -18.88
N VAL A 7 -10.96 -3.79 -18.33
CA VAL A 7 -12.10 -3.01 -18.80
C VAL A 7 -11.70 -1.55 -18.90
N ASP A 8 -11.60 -1.07 -20.13
CA ASP A 8 -11.28 0.33 -20.40
C ASP A 8 -12.54 1.14 -20.70
N VAL A 9 -12.83 2.12 -19.84
CA VAL A 9 -13.98 3.00 -20.00
C VAL A 9 -13.62 4.39 -20.52
N ARG A 10 -12.33 4.68 -20.72
CA ARG A 10 -11.85 5.94 -21.31
C ARG A 10 -12.45 6.23 -22.69
N PRO A 11 -12.46 5.30 -23.67
CA PRO A 11 -13.05 5.57 -24.98
C PRO A 11 -14.57 5.72 -24.92
N ILE A 12 -15.24 5.01 -24.00
CA ILE A 12 -16.69 5.04 -23.82
C ILE A 12 -17.12 6.40 -23.26
N LEU A 13 -16.43 6.89 -22.23
CA LEU A 13 -16.68 8.20 -21.65
C LEU A 13 -16.36 9.34 -22.63
N ARG A 14 -15.29 9.21 -23.44
CA ARG A 14 -15.03 10.16 -24.54
C ARG A 14 -16.12 10.18 -25.60
N ALA A 15 -16.75 9.03 -25.86
CA ALA A 15 -17.87 8.92 -26.79
C ALA A 15 -19.22 9.34 -26.17
N GLY A 16 -19.26 9.70 -24.89
CA GLY A 16 -20.49 10.03 -24.16
C GLY A 16 -21.38 8.83 -23.84
N GLY A 17 -20.84 7.60 -23.92
CA GLY A 17 -21.55 6.37 -23.62
C GLY A 17 -21.58 6.04 -22.12
N GLU A 18 -22.34 5.00 -21.78
CA GLU A 18 -22.53 4.54 -20.39
C GLU A 18 -21.57 3.36 -20.07
N PRO A 19 -20.47 3.60 -19.34
CA PRO A 19 -19.50 2.54 -19.04
C PRO A 19 -19.98 1.56 -17.96
N PHE A 20 -20.95 1.97 -17.13
CA PHE A 20 -21.43 1.18 -15.99
C PHE A 20 -22.02 -0.17 -16.40
N SER A 21 -22.80 -0.18 -17.48
CA SER A 21 -23.42 -1.40 -18.01
C SER A 21 -22.38 -2.41 -18.51
N LEU A 22 -21.28 -1.93 -19.09
CA LEU A 22 -20.19 -2.78 -19.56
C LEU A 22 -19.40 -3.39 -18.40
N ILE A 23 -19.17 -2.59 -17.35
CA ILE A 23 -18.58 -3.06 -16.09
C ILE A 23 -19.47 -4.15 -15.48
N MET A 24 -20.79 -3.92 -15.40
CA MET A 24 -21.72 -4.93 -14.86
C MET A 24 -21.75 -6.22 -15.67
N ALA A 25 -21.71 -6.13 -17.00
CA ALA A 25 -21.63 -7.30 -17.88
C ALA A 25 -20.30 -8.07 -17.71
N ALA A 26 -19.19 -7.37 -17.46
CA ALA A 26 -17.91 -8.01 -17.16
C ALA A 26 -17.92 -8.67 -15.77
N LEU A 27 -18.54 -8.02 -14.78
CA LEU A 27 -18.67 -8.56 -13.42
C LEU A 27 -19.54 -9.82 -13.36
N ASP A 28 -20.63 -9.86 -14.12
CA ASP A 28 -21.50 -11.04 -14.22
C ASP A 28 -20.77 -12.25 -14.85
N ARG A 29 -19.73 -11.97 -15.65
CA ARG A 29 -18.86 -12.98 -16.27
C ARG A 29 -17.68 -13.41 -15.41
N LEU A 30 -17.42 -12.74 -14.28
CA LEU A 30 -16.28 -13.10 -13.43
C LEU A 30 -16.52 -14.42 -12.70
N GLU A 31 -15.51 -15.28 -12.74
CA GLU A 31 -15.47 -16.49 -11.94
C GLU A 31 -15.06 -16.20 -10.48
N PRO A 32 -15.46 -17.04 -9.50
CA PRO A 32 -15.03 -16.89 -8.12
C PRO A 32 -13.50 -17.00 -8.00
N GLY A 33 -12.85 -15.89 -7.65
CA GLY A 33 -11.38 -15.77 -7.59
C GLY A 33 -10.75 -14.98 -8.75
N GLN A 34 -11.56 -14.48 -9.69
CA GLN A 34 -11.15 -13.57 -10.75
C GLN A 34 -11.44 -12.11 -10.38
N GLY A 35 -10.55 -11.19 -10.71
CA GLY A 35 -10.70 -9.76 -10.47
C GLY A 35 -11.05 -8.96 -11.72
N LEU A 36 -11.46 -7.71 -11.54
CA LEU A 36 -11.68 -6.74 -12.62
C LEU A 36 -10.65 -5.63 -12.52
N ARG A 37 -9.97 -5.29 -13.61
CA ARG A 37 -9.14 -4.09 -13.72
C ARG A 37 -9.86 -3.08 -14.59
N LEU A 38 -10.19 -1.93 -14.01
CA LEU A 38 -10.96 -0.87 -14.65
C LEU A 38 -10.07 0.36 -14.88
N TYR A 39 -10.02 0.87 -16.10
CA TYR A 39 -9.38 2.17 -16.40
C TYR A 39 -10.41 3.24 -16.66
N ALA A 40 -10.39 4.28 -15.83
CA ALA A 40 -11.26 5.45 -15.95
C ALA A 40 -10.45 6.75 -16.00
N PRO A 41 -10.91 7.78 -16.73
CA PRO A 41 -10.27 9.10 -16.73
C PRO A 41 -10.53 9.90 -15.44
N PHE A 42 -11.32 9.38 -14.50
CA PHE A 42 -11.60 9.99 -13.20
C PHE A 42 -11.98 8.92 -12.17
N LYS A 43 -11.86 9.24 -10.88
CA LYS A 43 -12.21 8.34 -9.77
C LYS A 43 -13.72 8.04 -9.75
N PRO A 44 -14.16 6.79 -10.02
CA PRO A 44 -15.58 6.44 -10.07
C PRO A 44 -16.12 6.18 -8.66
N VAL A 45 -16.15 7.22 -7.83
CA VAL A 45 -16.68 7.18 -6.44
C VAL A 45 -18.02 6.44 -6.32
N PRO A 46 -19.05 6.68 -7.17
CA PRO A 46 -20.31 5.96 -7.04
C PRO A 46 -20.20 4.46 -7.32
N LEU A 47 -19.25 4.02 -8.17
CA LEU A 47 -19.06 2.61 -8.51
C LEU A 47 -18.52 1.82 -7.31
N PHE A 48 -17.67 2.44 -6.48
CA PHE A 48 -17.09 1.78 -5.30
C PHE A 48 -18.16 1.35 -4.30
N ALA A 49 -19.18 2.19 -4.09
CA ALA A 49 -20.29 1.87 -3.20
C ALA A 49 -21.08 0.65 -3.68
N VAL A 50 -21.37 0.57 -4.98
CA VAL A 50 -22.08 -0.58 -5.57
C VAL A 50 -21.26 -1.86 -5.49
N MET A 51 -19.94 -1.75 -5.65
CA MET A 51 -19.04 -2.90 -5.57
C MET A 51 -18.85 -3.41 -4.15
N ALA A 52 -18.80 -2.51 -3.17
CA ALA A 52 -18.77 -2.86 -1.76
C ALA A 52 -20.06 -3.57 -1.31
N ASP A 53 -21.22 -3.09 -1.77
CA ASP A 53 -22.53 -3.73 -1.51
C ASP A 53 -22.59 -5.17 -2.07
N LYS A 54 -21.95 -5.39 -3.22
CA LYS A 54 -21.82 -6.73 -3.83
C LYS A 54 -20.78 -7.63 -3.17
N GLY A 55 -20.04 -7.15 -2.16
CA GLY A 55 -19.01 -7.94 -1.47
C GLY A 55 -17.66 -8.01 -2.18
N PHE A 56 -17.36 -7.04 -3.06
CA PHE A 56 -16.05 -6.90 -3.72
C PHE A 56 -15.18 -5.90 -2.98
N ALA A 57 -13.91 -6.25 -2.79
CA ALA A 57 -12.88 -5.30 -2.41
C ALA A 57 -12.45 -4.49 -3.64
N HIS A 58 -12.03 -3.24 -3.43
CA HIS A 58 -11.54 -2.37 -4.50
C HIS A 58 -10.23 -1.69 -4.08
N SER A 59 -9.31 -1.53 -5.02
CA SER A 59 -8.08 -0.74 -4.87
C SER A 59 -8.02 0.24 -6.03
N ALA A 60 -7.97 1.54 -5.74
CA ALA A 60 -7.93 2.58 -6.76
C ALA A 60 -6.57 3.30 -6.72
N GLN A 61 -5.85 3.29 -7.84
CA GLN A 61 -4.57 3.95 -8.00
C GLN A 61 -4.66 5.02 -9.09
N ALA A 62 -4.15 6.22 -8.78
CA ALA A 62 -3.97 7.25 -9.79
C ALA A 62 -2.71 6.91 -10.61
N LEU A 63 -2.85 6.92 -11.92
CA LEU A 63 -1.76 6.78 -12.89
C LEU A 63 -1.30 8.17 -13.33
N ASP A 64 -0.12 8.20 -13.94
CA ASP A 64 0.38 9.37 -14.65
C ASP A 64 -0.62 9.79 -15.75
N ALA A 65 -0.72 11.11 -15.99
CA ALA A 65 -1.68 11.74 -16.92
C ALA A 65 -3.16 11.82 -16.46
N GLY A 66 -3.45 11.65 -15.16
CA GLY A 66 -4.79 11.86 -14.60
C GLY A 66 -5.74 10.67 -14.82
N GLU A 67 -5.17 9.53 -15.17
CA GLU A 67 -5.89 8.29 -15.37
C GLU A 67 -6.02 7.55 -14.03
N TRP A 68 -7.07 6.74 -13.89
CA TRP A 68 -7.35 6.00 -12.69
C TRP A 68 -7.49 4.54 -13.04
N GLU A 69 -6.69 3.72 -12.38
CA GLU A 69 -6.82 2.27 -12.38
C GLU A 69 -7.57 1.85 -11.13
N VAL A 70 -8.56 0.98 -11.29
CA VAL A 70 -9.29 0.38 -10.18
C VAL A 70 -9.29 -1.12 -10.32
N LEU A 71 -8.73 -1.81 -9.33
CA LEU A 71 -8.75 -3.26 -9.22
C LEU A 71 -9.89 -3.66 -8.28
N PHE A 72 -10.85 -4.42 -8.79
CA PHE A 72 -11.87 -5.07 -7.98
C PHE A 72 -11.54 -6.54 -7.80
N THR A 73 -11.58 -7.01 -6.56
CA THR A 73 -11.34 -8.41 -6.22
C THR A 73 -12.50 -8.97 -5.39
N PRO A 74 -13.00 -10.18 -5.70
CA PRO A 74 -14.05 -10.80 -4.90
C PRO A 74 -13.47 -11.15 -3.53
N ALA A 75 -14.15 -10.76 -2.45
CA ALA A 75 -13.71 -11.00 -1.08
C ALA A 75 -13.91 -12.47 -0.64
N VAL A 76 -13.61 -13.43 -1.52
CA VAL A 76 -13.68 -14.86 -1.20
C VAL A 76 -12.35 -15.28 -0.59
N THR A 77 -12.26 -15.13 0.73
CA THR A 77 -11.33 -15.90 1.57
C THR A 77 -9.84 -15.81 1.19
N ALA A 78 -9.25 -14.62 1.30
CA ALA A 78 -7.81 -14.49 1.55
C ALA A 78 -7.59 -13.37 2.57
N THR A 79 -7.30 -13.80 3.80
CA THR A 79 -6.62 -13.11 4.91
C THR A 79 -6.25 -11.64 4.69
N LYS A 80 -6.76 -10.76 5.59
CA LYS A 80 -6.11 -9.52 6.07
C LYS A 80 -4.98 -9.00 5.17
N GLN A 81 -5.34 -8.28 4.12
CA GLN A 81 -4.49 -7.22 3.60
C GLN A 81 -5.28 -5.92 3.67
N SER A 82 -4.97 -5.18 4.73
CA SER A 82 -5.42 -3.83 4.96
C SER A 82 -4.85 -2.92 3.86
N ALA A 83 -5.76 -2.20 3.20
CA ALA A 83 -5.62 -0.93 2.49
C ALA A 83 -4.21 -0.39 2.14
N PRO A 84 -4.03 0.15 0.93
CA PRO A 84 -3.29 1.38 0.76
C PRO A 84 -4.29 2.53 0.66
N ALA A 85 -4.51 3.23 1.77
CA ALA A 85 -4.93 4.62 1.72
C ALA A 85 -3.67 5.49 1.76
N CYS A 86 -3.60 6.43 0.82
CA CYS A 86 -2.80 7.66 0.82
C CYS A 86 -1.28 7.58 0.47
N SER A 87 -1.01 7.95 -0.78
CA SER A 87 -0.01 8.90 -1.31
C SER A 87 1.36 9.15 -0.62
N THR A 88 2.41 8.88 -1.42
CA THR A 88 3.74 9.54 -1.61
C THR A 88 4.86 9.40 -0.56
N PRO A 89 6.17 9.43 -0.94
CA PRO A 89 6.82 9.48 -2.26
C PRO A 89 7.80 8.31 -2.54
N ASP A 90 8.32 8.29 -3.77
CA ASP A 90 9.42 7.49 -4.35
C ASP A 90 10.42 6.82 -3.37
N PHE A 91 10.18 5.54 -3.04
CA PHE A 91 11.18 4.61 -2.50
C PHE A 91 11.32 3.39 -3.41
N GLY A 92 11.55 3.63 -4.70
CA GLY A 92 11.44 2.66 -5.78
C GLY A 92 12.34 1.41 -5.72
N ASP A 93 13.14 1.20 -4.67
CA ASP A 93 14.03 0.02 -4.54
C ASP A 93 14.25 -0.43 -3.08
N TRP A 94 13.26 -0.28 -2.20
CA TRP A 94 13.33 -0.84 -0.84
C TRP A 94 12.40 -2.04 -0.74
N PRO A 95 12.90 -3.25 -0.44
CA PRO A 95 12.05 -4.43 -0.31
C PRO A 95 11.05 -4.23 0.82
N GLU A 96 9.90 -4.92 0.72
CA GLU A 96 8.85 -4.86 1.74
C GLU A 96 9.42 -5.22 3.13
N PRO A 97 9.10 -4.45 4.19
CA PRO A 97 9.65 -4.69 5.51
C PRO A 97 9.19 -6.06 6.03
N VAL A 98 10.15 -6.98 6.19
CA VAL A 98 9.90 -8.33 6.74
C VAL A 98 9.47 -8.28 8.20
N VAL A 99 9.84 -7.21 8.90
CA VAL A 99 9.48 -6.97 10.30
C VAL A 99 8.88 -5.57 10.44
N ARG A 100 7.67 -5.50 11.01
CA ARG A 100 7.01 -4.26 11.41
C ARG A 100 6.92 -4.17 12.93
N LEU A 101 7.46 -3.11 13.51
CA LEU A 101 7.42 -2.83 14.95
C LEU A 101 6.56 -1.59 15.22
N ASP A 102 5.62 -1.73 16.15
CA ASP A 102 4.90 -0.58 16.70
C ASP A 102 5.54 -0.20 18.04
N ASN A 103 6.18 0.97 18.09
CA ASN A 103 6.83 1.49 19.28
C ASN A 103 6.25 2.86 19.71
N ARG A 104 4.98 3.14 19.35
CA ARG A 104 4.31 4.42 19.66
C ARG A 104 3.97 4.57 21.15
N ASP A 105 3.93 3.46 21.88
CA ASP A 105 3.60 3.38 23.30
C ASP A 105 4.84 3.27 24.22
N LEU A 106 6.05 3.28 23.65
CA LEU A 106 7.29 3.09 24.40
C LEU A 106 8.02 4.41 24.65
N ASP A 107 8.44 4.63 25.89
CA ASP A 107 9.26 5.77 26.27
C ASP A 107 10.74 5.59 25.85
N PRO A 108 11.45 6.67 25.49
CA PRO A 108 12.89 6.60 25.25
C PRO A 108 13.63 6.09 26.49
N PRO A 109 14.57 5.11 26.39
CA PRO A 109 15.23 4.57 25.19
C PRO A 109 14.71 3.21 24.68
N GLU A 110 13.64 2.64 25.23
CA GLU A 110 13.10 1.33 24.81
C GLU A 110 12.86 1.16 23.29
N PRO A 111 12.26 2.12 22.55
CA PRO A 111 12.05 1.97 21.11
C PRO A 111 13.36 1.78 20.35
N MET A 112 14.43 2.45 20.78
CA MET A 112 15.76 2.33 20.18
C MET A 112 16.30 0.91 20.32
N VAL A 113 16.19 0.32 21.53
CA VAL A 113 16.68 -1.03 21.80
C VAL A 113 15.90 -2.06 20.97
N ARG A 114 14.58 -1.92 20.86
CA ARG A 114 13.75 -2.83 20.05
C ARG A 114 14.11 -2.78 18.58
N ILE A 115 14.28 -1.58 18.02
CA ILE A 115 14.62 -1.41 16.61
C ILE A 115 16.00 -2.00 16.32
N LEU A 116 17.00 -1.73 17.17
CA LEU A 116 18.34 -2.29 17.00
C LEU A 116 18.34 -3.82 17.14
N ALA A 117 17.66 -4.36 18.15
CA ALA A 117 17.58 -5.80 18.38
C ALA A 117 16.83 -6.54 17.26
N ALA A 118 15.86 -5.88 16.62
CA ALA A 118 15.17 -6.45 15.47
C ALA A 118 15.99 -6.29 14.19
N ALA A 119 16.66 -5.15 13.99
CA ALA A 119 17.58 -4.93 12.87
C ALA A 119 18.78 -5.89 12.88
N GLU A 120 19.24 -6.32 14.06
CA GLU A 120 20.29 -7.34 14.22
C GLU A 120 19.80 -8.76 13.89
N LYS A 121 18.49 -9.01 13.98
CA LYS A 121 17.88 -10.27 13.57
C LYS A 121 17.58 -10.34 12.07
N LEU A 122 17.69 -9.21 11.37
CA LEU A 122 17.52 -9.17 9.91
C LEU A 122 18.72 -9.81 9.23
N GLY A 123 18.43 -10.60 8.20
CA GLY A 123 19.41 -11.07 7.23
C GLY A 123 19.90 -9.94 6.32
N PRO A 124 21.01 -10.19 5.60
CA PRO A 124 21.59 -9.21 4.68
C PRO A 124 20.60 -8.82 3.58
N GLY A 125 20.35 -7.52 3.43
CA GLY A 125 19.40 -6.97 2.46
C GLY A 125 17.93 -6.93 2.92
N GLU A 126 17.59 -7.44 4.10
CA GLU A 126 16.24 -7.34 4.64
C GLU A 126 15.93 -5.95 5.22
N THR A 127 14.66 -5.58 5.22
CA THR A 127 14.15 -4.30 5.69
C THR A 127 13.22 -4.46 6.90
N LEU A 128 13.25 -3.49 7.80
CA LEU A 128 12.40 -3.39 8.97
C LEU A 128 11.74 -2.02 9.00
N SER A 129 10.45 -1.97 9.31
CA SER A 129 9.71 -0.73 9.51
C SER A 129 9.31 -0.61 10.97
N ALA A 130 9.50 0.58 11.55
CA ALA A 130 9.19 0.90 12.93
C ALA A 130 8.34 2.16 12.98
N LEU A 131 7.20 2.09 13.67
CA LEU A 131 6.35 3.25 13.96
C LEU A 131 6.72 3.82 15.32
N LEU A 132 7.00 5.11 15.35
CA LEU A 132 7.36 5.85 16.55
C LEU A 132 6.43 7.04 16.73
N ARG A 133 6.23 7.48 17.98
CA ARG A 133 5.48 8.71 18.28
C ARG A 133 6.30 9.98 18.03
N ARG A 134 7.62 9.85 17.99
CA ARG A 134 8.59 10.94 17.86
C ARG A 134 9.82 10.48 17.08
N GLU A 135 10.55 11.44 16.53
CA GLU A 135 11.79 11.19 15.81
C GLU A 135 12.89 10.63 16.75
N PRO A 136 13.46 9.45 16.45
CA PRO A 136 14.52 8.84 17.25
C PRO A 136 15.91 9.31 16.79
N VAL A 137 16.24 10.58 17.08
CA VAL A 137 17.51 11.22 16.64
C VAL A 137 18.79 10.45 17.00
N PHE A 138 18.77 9.66 18.08
CA PHE A 138 19.91 8.87 18.53
C PHE A 138 20.11 7.57 17.76
N LEU A 139 19.10 7.11 17.02
CA LEU A 139 19.13 5.85 16.31
C LEU A 139 19.86 5.98 14.96
N PHE A 140 19.69 7.11 14.26
CA PHE A 140 20.36 7.40 12.99
C PHE A 140 21.88 7.16 13.03
N PRO A 141 22.64 7.76 13.97
CA PRO A 141 24.09 7.56 14.03
C PRO A 141 24.49 6.11 14.38
N GLN A 142 23.64 5.35 15.09
CA GLN A 142 23.91 3.93 15.39
C GLN A 142 23.74 3.04 14.17
N LEU A 143 22.75 3.34 13.33
CA LEU A 143 22.50 2.64 12.08
C LEU A 143 23.62 2.94 11.07
N GLU A 144 23.95 4.21 10.87
CA GLU A 144 25.05 4.63 9.98
C GLU A 144 26.39 4.02 10.39
N LYS A 145 26.70 4.03 11.70
CA LYS A 145 27.94 3.43 12.23
C LYS A 145 28.05 1.93 11.93
N ARG A 146 26.91 1.25 11.80
CA ARG A 146 26.83 -0.18 11.48
C ARG A 146 26.63 -0.45 9.99
N GLY A 147 26.58 0.59 9.14
CA GLY A 147 26.37 0.47 7.70
C GLY A 147 24.91 0.18 7.29
N TYR A 148 23.96 0.32 8.20
CA TYR A 148 22.54 0.18 7.89
C TYR A 148 22.06 1.43 7.17
N HIS A 149 21.28 1.23 6.11
CA HIS A 149 20.57 2.33 5.47
C HIS A 149 19.28 2.57 6.22
N TRP A 150 18.92 3.84 6.43
CA TRP A 150 17.67 4.17 7.10
C TRP A 150 16.95 5.26 6.35
N LEU A 151 15.64 5.26 6.56
CA LEU A 151 14.73 6.19 5.97
C LEU A 151 13.64 6.51 6.97
N GLY A 152 13.39 7.79 7.25
CA GLY A 152 12.31 8.17 8.14
C GLY A 152 11.50 9.32 7.60
N GLY A 153 10.21 9.31 7.92
CA GLY A 153 9.27 10.35 7.55
C GLY A 153 8.11 10.43 8.53
N PHE A 154 7.61 11.64 8.75
CA PHE A 154 6.34 11.82 9.44
C PHE A 154 5.20 11.38 8.51
N SER A 155 4.30 10.55 9.02
CA SER A 155 3.02 10.27 8.39
C SER A 155 2.21 11.57 8.21
N PRO A 156 1.25 11.61 7.26
CA PRO A 156 0.46 12.80 6.97
C PRO A 156 -0.33 13.35 8.17
N ASP A 157 -0.58 12.54 9.20
CA ASP A 157 -1.17 12.95 10.47
C ASP A 157 -0.22 13.75 11.39
N GLY A 158 1.10 13.75 11.11
CA GLY A 158 2.14 14.38 11.94
C GLY A 158 2.35 13.74 13.32
N ALA A 159 1.46 12.82 13.73
CA ALA A 159 1.48 12.14 15.02
C ALA A 159 2.31 10.84 15.03
N THR A 160 2.61 10.31 13.85
CA THR A 160 3.36 9.06 13.69
C THR A 160 4.59 9.30 12.83
N TYR A 161 5.73 8.87 13.31
CA TYR A 161 7.00 8.83 12.59
C TYR A 161 7.23 7.40 12.13
N GLU A 162 7.28 7.16 10.83
CA GLU A 162 7.64 5.87 10.28
C GLU A 162 9.13 5.88 9.96
N LEU A 163 9.84 4.88 10.48
CA LEU A 163 11.26 4.65 10.23
C LEU A 163 11.43 3.28 9.58
N THR A 164 11.97 3.26 8.38
CA THR A 164 12.40 2.06 7.67
C THR A 164 13.92 1.93 7.73
N VAL A 165 14.42 0.74 8.07
CA VAL A 165 15.83 0.42 8.20
C VAL A 165 16.13 -0.78 7.31
N ARG A 166 17.20 -0.73 6.54
CA ARG A 166 17.68 -1.81 5.67
C ARG A 166 19.03 -2.31 6.16
N ALA A 167 19.14 -3.63 6.31
CA ALA A 167 20.38 -4.29 6.60
C ALA A 167 21.36 -4.20 5.42
N PRO A 168 22.66 -3.92 5.67
CA PRO A 168 23.66 -4.00 4.62
C PRO A 168 23.75 -5.43 4.08
N LEU A 169 24.12 -5.56 2.79
CA LEU A 169 24.37 -6.82 2.11
C LEU A 169 25.75 -7.39 2.46
#